data_AF-A0A2G9XQ95-F1
#
_entry.id   AF-A0A2G9XQ95-F1
#
_cell.length_a   1.000
_cell.length_b   1.000
_cell.length_c   1.000
_cell.angle_alpha   90.00
_cell.angle_beta   90.00
_cell.angle_gamma   90.00
#
_symmetry.space_group_name_H-M   'P 1'
#
loop_
_entity.id
_entity.type
_entity.pdbx_description
1 polymer ?
#
loop_
_entity_poly.entity_id
_entity_poly.type
_entity_poly.pdbx_seq_one_letter_code
_entity_poly.pdbx_strand_id
1 'polypeptide(L)'
;MKGNIGDVRKFTSAAKGFARNKPIIILKPANLMDSGEHSLTHVGNMVGNDAVYNAVFRRIGVVRVKEASDLFNVAGALYTRRLPAGPRLLVITNVDGVGIIATNTLIALGGEPAELSDETIRKLNEILPARWNAGNPVDVFREAEVERFSQTAKLCLNDPLVDGLLIIYTPLGAAKPDELARAVIDIEASSRKPVIATYLGGKDLIEGRDMLCRKNIPVYETPEEAVRTYLYMYNYKRNLELLYETPGELSVDKAPPKNNLKAFVRRAIKEGCLMLSEEQSRRFLNTYGIPALTTRVARNLDEAVTAANEIGYPVVLKIASPDIIY
;
A
#
# COMPACT_ATOMS: atom_id res chain seq x y z
N MET A 1 -27.33 -8.91 0.75
CA MET A 1 -26.26 -9.66 1.47
C MET A 1 -25.29 -8.66 2.09
N LYS A 2 -25.25 -8.53 3.43
CA LYS A 2 -24.20 -7.73 4.09
C LYS A 2 -22.87 -8.46 3.86
N GLY A 3 -21.91 -7.83 3.18
CA GLY A 3 -20.58 -8.38 2.87
C GLY A 3 -19.69 -8.54 4.11
N ASN A 4 -20.17 -9.27 5.12
CA ASN A 4 -19.51 -9.54 6.38
C ASN A 4 -18.92 -10.95 6.39
N ILE A 5 -17.73 -11.06 6.98
CA ILE A 5 -17.13 -12.36 7.29
C ILE A 5 -17.92 -12.94 8.46
N GLY A 6 -18.47 -14.16 8.29
CA GLY A 6 -19.22 -14.85 9.35
C GLY A 6 -18.32 -15.24 10.53
N ASP A 7 -17.72 -16.43 10.46
CA ASP A 7 -16.77 -16.88 11.49
C ASP A 7 -15.35 -16.37 11.17
N VAL A 8 -14.99 -15.24 11.76
CA VAL A 8 -13.69 -14.58 11.58
C VAL A 8 -12.54 -15.51 11.99
N ARG A 9 -12.69 -16.35 13.02
CA ARG A 9 -11.61 -17.26 13.47
C ARG A 9 -11.36 -18.36 12.45
N LYS A 10 -12.42 -19.02 11.97
CA LYS A 10 -12.29 -20.04 10.91
C LYS A 10 -11.74 -19.44 9.63
N PHE A 11 -12.25 -18.29 9.21
CA PHE A 11 -11.77 -17.59 8.03
C PHE A 11 -10.28 -17.24 8.14
N THR A 12 -9.85 -16.65 9.26
CA THR A 12 -8.44 -16.27 9.48
C THR A 12 -7.54 -17.51 9.46
N SER A 13 -7.95 -18.58 10.14
CA SER A 13 -7.17 -19.84 10.20
C SER A 13 -7.03 -20.48 8.81
N ALA A 14 -8.13 -20.55 8.05
CA ALA A 14 -8.12 -21.11 6.71
C ALA A 14 -7.28 -20.26 5.75
N ALA A 15 -7.52 -18.94 5.72
CA ALA A 15 -6.80 -18.02 4.84
C ALA A 15 -5.28 -18.06 5.10
N LYS A 16 -4.83 -18.08 6.36
CA LYS A 16 -3.40 -18.25 6.69
C LYS A 16 -2.81 -19.55 6.14
N GLY A 17 -3.55 -20.65 6.18
CA GLY A 17 -3.12 -21.93 5.63
C GLY A 17 -2.95 -21.89 4.11
N PHE A 18 -3.91 -21.29 3.40
CA PHE A 18 -3.89 -21.19 1.93
C PHE A 18 -2.91 -20.14 1.40
N ALA A 19 -2.84 -18.97 2.05
CA ALA A 19 -2.05 -17.82 1.61
C ALA A 19 -0.55 -18.10 1.50
N ARG A 20 -0.05 -19.13 2.21
CA ARG A 20 1.35 -19.58 2.10
C ARG A 20 1.72 -20.12 0.71
N ASN A 21 0.75 -20.74 0.03
CA ASN A 21 0.99 -21.45 -1.22
C ASN A 21 0.26 -20.82 -2.41
N LYS A 22 -0.82 -20.08 -2.17
CA LYS A 22 -1.64 -19.47 -3.23
C LYS A 22 -2.07 -18.06 -2.83
N PRO A 23 -2.00 -17.07 -3.75
CA PRO A 23 -2.50 -15.75 -3.47
C PRO A 23 -4.01 -15.79 -3.22
N ILE A 24 -4.47 -15.04 -2.22
CA ILE A 24 -5.89 -14.83 -1.94
C ILE A 24 -6.19 -13.36 -2.18
N ILE A 25 -7.10 -13.09 -3.11
CA ILE A 25 -7.55 -11.73 -3.44
C ILE A 25 -9.01 -11.61 -2.99
N ILE A 26 -9.32 -10.54 -2.24
CA ILE A 26 -10.67 -10.24 -1.77
C ILE A 26 -11.13 -8.90 -2.33
N LEU A 27 -12.19 -8.94 -3.13
CA LEU A 27 -12.94 -7.74 -3.49
C LEU A 27 -13.79 -7.31 -2.30
N LYS A 28 -13.36 -6.26 -1.62
CA LYS A 28 -14.13 -5.62 -0.56
C LYS A 28 -13.92 -4.11 -0.63
N PRO A 29 -14.82 -3.35 -1.27
CA PRO A 29 -14.76 -1.89 -1.22
C PRO A 29 -14.87 -1.40 0.23
N ALA A 30 -14.33 -0.21 0.50
CA ALA A 30 -14.55 0.43 1.78
C ALA A 30 -16.04 0.73 1.93
N ASN A 31 -16.61 0.41 3.09
CA ASN A 31 -17.98 0.78 3.36
C ASN A 31 -18.00 2.20 3.91
N LEU A 32 -18.22 3.17 3.02
CA LEU A 32 -18.30 4.61 3.36
C LEU A 32 -19.51 4.95 4.25
N MET A 33 -20.45 4.02 4.41
CA MET A 33 -21.57 4.16 5.36
C MET A 33 -21.23 3.56 6.74
N ASP A 34 -20.14 2.80 6.87
CA ASP A 34 -19.62 2.29 8.16
C ASP A 34 -18.70 3.34 8.82
N SER A 35 -18.30 4.39 8.09
CA SER A 35 -17.77 5.62 8.68
C SER A 35 -18.93 6.44 9.25
N GLY A 36 -19.42 6.01 10.42
CA GLY A 36 -19.72 7.00 11.45
C GLY A 36 -21.16 7.43 11.72
N GLU A 37 -22.20 6.67 11.41
CA GLU A 37 -23.47 6.87 12.14
C GLU A 37 -23.42 6.27 13.55
N HIS A 38 -22.50 5.34 13.82
CA HIS A 38 -22.39 4.63 15.10
C HIS A 38 -21.06 4.86 15.83
N SER A 39 -20.19 5.74 15.32
CA SER A 39 -18.93 6.10 15.99
C SER A 39 -19.04 7.52 16.53
N LEU A 40 -18.84 7.64 17.84
CA LEU A 40 -19.19 8.86 18.56
C LEU A 40 -18.02 9.85 18.70
N THR A 41 -16.80 9.45 18.35
CA THR A 41 -15.59 10.30 18.43
C THR A 41 -15.10 10.73 17.04
N HIS A 42 -14.47 11.90 16.94
CA HIS A 42 -13.87 12.41 15.71
C HIS A 42 -12.83 11.45 15.10
N VAL A 43 -12.17 10.65 15.95
CA VAL A 43 -11.20 9.61 15.56
C VAL A 43 -11.88 8.26 15.28
N GLY A 44 -12.94 7.91 16.00
CA GLY A 44 -13.73 6.69 15.76
C GLY A 44 -14.52 6.73 14.45
N ASN A 45 -14.93 7.92 14.00
CA ASN A 45 -15.44 8.14 12.64
C ASN A 45 -14.34 7.98 11.58
N MET A 46 -13.09 8.21 11.95
CA MET A 46 -11.90 8.06 11.11
C MET A 46 -11.38 6.61 11.04
N VAL A 47 -11.48 5.86 12.13
CA VAL A 47 -11.06 4.44 12.24
C VAL A 47 -12.29 3.55 12.07
N GLY A 48 -12.87 3.56 10.87
CA GLY A 48 -13.96 2.64 10.53
C GLY A 48 -13.53 1.18 10.61
N ASN A 49 -14.51 0.27 10.60
CA ASN A 49 -14.36 -1.19 10.46
C ASN A 49 -13.38 -1.57 9.32
N ASP A 50 -13.26 -0.70 8.33
CA ASP A 50 -12.31 -0.80 7.22
C ASP A 50 -10.84 -0.98 7.64
N ALA A 51 -10.38 -0.21 8.63
CA ALA A 51 -9.01 -0.28 9.12
C ALA A 51 -8.72 -1.64 9.77
N VAL A 52 -9.71 -2.18 10.49
CA VAL A 52 -9.64 -3.52 11.09
C VAL A 52 -9.56 -4.60 10.01
N TYR A 53 -10.43 -4.53 8.99
CA TYR A 53 -10.36 -5.44 7.84
C TYR A 53 -8.99 -5.37 7.15
N ASN A 54 -8.47 -4.18 6.88
CA ASN A 54 -7.16 -4.00 6.26
C ASN A 54 -6.05 -4.62 7.12
N ALA A 55 -6.03 -4.38 8.43
CA ALA A 55 -5.05 -4.95 9.33
C ALA A 55 -5.12 -6.49 9.38
N VAL A 56 -6.34 -7.05 9.44
CA VAL A 56 -6.55 -8.51 9.45
C VAL A 56 -6.07 -9.12 8.13
N PHE A 57 -6.51 -8.59 6.98
CA PHE A 57 -6.11 -9.12 5.67
C PHE A 57 -4.60 -9.07 5.45
N ARG A 58 -3.95 -7.96 5.81
CA ARG A 58 -2.49 -7.84 5.76
C ARG A 58 -1.79 -8.93 6.59
N ARG A 59 -2.28 -9.18 7.81
CA ARG A 59 -1.69 -10.17 8.73
C ARG A 59 -1.91 -11.63 8.30
N ILE A 60 -2.87 -11.90 7.44
CA ILE A 60 -3.18 -13.26 6.97
C ILE A 60 -2.71 -13.54 5.54
N GLY A 61 -1.94 -12.64 4.93
CA GLY A 61 -1.43 -12.83 3.56
C GLY A 61 -2.44 -12.53 2.45
N VAL A 62 -3.57 -11.88 2.77
CA VAL A 62 -4.64 -11.59 1.80
C VAL A 62 -4.44 -10.21 1.18
N VAL A 63 -4.62 -10.13 -0.14
CA VAL A 63 -4.66 -8.85 -0.87
C VAL A 63 -6.10 -8.40 -0.98
N ARG A 64 -6.39 -7.21 -0.45
CA ARG A 64 -7.72 -6.60 -0.55
C ARG A 64 -7.75 -5.64 -1.74
N VAL A 65 -8.68 -5.85 -2.66
CA VAL A 65 -8.98 -4.94 -3.77
C VAL A 65 -10.31 -4.24 -3.56
N LYS A 66 -10.46 -3.03 -4.10
CA LYS A 66 -11.65 -2.20 -3.90
C LYS A 66 -12.59 -2.21 -5.10
N GLU A 67 -12.05 -2.41 -6.30
CA GLU A 67 -12.80 -2.41 -7.56
C GLU A 67 -12.76 -3.78 -8.23
N ALA A 68 -13.78 -4.07 -9.05
CA ALA A 68 -13.86 -5.35 -9.74
C ALA A 68 -12.76 -5.53 -10.79
N SER A 69 -12.37 -4.45 -11.48
CA SER A 69 -11.23 -4.42 -12.41
C SER A 69 -9.94 -4.86 -11.72
N ASP A 70 -9.68 -4.36 -10.51
CA ASP A 70 -8.51 -4.68 -9.72
C ASP A 70 -8.40 -6.17 -9.40
N LEU A 71 -9.52 -6.89 -9.26
CA LEU A 71 -9.50 -8.34 -9.04
C LEU A 71 -8.79 -9.07 -10.17
N PHE A 72 -9.09 -8.72 -11.43
CA PHE A 72 -8.49 -9.33 -12.61
C PHE A 72 -7.05 -8.86 -12.81
N ASN A 73 -6.81 -7.56 -12.64
CA ASN A 73 -5.48 -6.95 -12.76
C ASN A 73 -4.49 -7.61 -11.79
N VAL A 74 -4.89 -7.77 -10.53
CA VAL A 74 -4.07 -8.40 -9.49
C VAL A 74 -3.94 -9.90 -9.73
N ALA A 75 -5.00 -10.60 -10.17
CA ALA A 75 -4.90 -12.02 -10.47
C ALA A 75 -3.84 -12.31 -11.55
N GLY A 76 -3.80 -11.52 -12.62
CA GLY A 76 -2.76 -11.60 -13.65
C GLY A 76 -1.38 -11.22 -13.11
N ALA A 77 -1.29 -10.13 -12.34
CA ALA A 77 -0.02 -9.65 -11.82
C ALA A 77 0.62 -10.58 -10.77
N LEU A 78 -0.18 -11.23 -9.91
CA LEU A 78 0.31 -12.18 -8.91
C LEU A 78 0.69 -13.54 -9.50
N TYR A 79 0.35 -13.79 -10.77
CA TYR A 79 0.88 -14.92 -11.53
C TYR A 79 2.31 -14.69 -12.02
N THR A 80 2.76 -13.43 -12.04
CA THR A 80 4.14 -13.12 -12.42
C THR A 80 5.15 -13.63 -11.40
N ARG A 81 6.34 -14.00 -11.88
CA ARG A 81 7.40 -14.57 -11.02
C ARG A 81 8.11 -13.52 -10.17
N ARG A 82 7.88 -12.23 -10.41
CA ARG A 82 8.69 -11.14 -9.87
C ARG A 82 7.81 -10.19 -9.10
N LEU A 83 7.97 -10.22 -7.78
CA LEU A 83 7.34 -9.26 -6.89
C LEU A 83 8.32 -8.14 -6.57
N PRO A 84 7.86 -6.88 -6.52
CA PRO A 84 8.72 -5.75 -6.21
C PRO A 84 9.31 -5.89 -4.81
N ALA A 85 10.57 -5.47 -4.65
CA ALA A 85 11.24 -5.51 -3.36
C ALA A 85 10.74 -4.46 -2.38
N GLY A 86 10.21 -3.36 -2.90
CA GLY A 86 9.75 -2.22 -2.13
C GLY A 86 8.77 -1.35 -2.94
N PRO A 87 8.35 -0.23 -2.36
CA PRO A 87 7.37 0.67 -2.97
C PRO A 87 7.98 1.60 -4.05
N ARG A 88 9.30 1.54 -4.29
CA ARG A 88 9.99 2.50 -5.17
C ARG A 88 9.81 2.15 -6.64
N LEU A 89 8.89 2.82 -7.30
CA LEU A 89 8.59 2.61 -8.72
C LEU A 89 9.22 3.71 -9.57
N LEU A 90 9.98 3.33 -10.60
CA LEU A 90 10.42 4.26 -11.62
C LEU A 90 9.46 4.23 -12.81
N VAL A 91 9.08 5.40 -13.32
CA VAL A 91 8.24 5.55 -14.50
C VAL A 91 9.11 5.99 -15.68
N ILE A 92 9.02 5.30 -16.81
CA ILE A 92 9.56 5.73 -18.11
C ILE A 92 8.37 6.04 -19.02
N THR A 93 8.39 7.19 -19.69
CA THR A 93 7.31 7.62 -20.59
C THR A 93 7.87 8.35 -21.81
N ASN A 94 7.16 8.34 -22.94
CA ASN A 94 7.40 9.27 -24.06
C ASN A 94 6.48 10.50 -24.05
N VAL A 95 5.56 10.56 -23.09
CA VAL A 95 4.65 11.68 -22.89
C VAL A 95 4.66 12.06 -21.42
N ASP A 96 5.35 13.15 -21.10
CA ASP A 96 5.57 13.63 -19.74
C ASP A 96 4.27 13.72 -18.91
N GLY A 97 3.20 14.31 -19.47
CA GLY A 97 1.92 14.45 -18.76
C GLY A 97 1.32 13.13 -18.29
N VAL A 98 1.51 12.03 -19.02
CA VAL A 98 1.04 10.69 -18.61
C VAL A 98 1.94 10.11 -17.51
N GLY A 99 3.25 10.39 -17.59
CA GLY A 99 4.20 10.04 -16.52
C GLY A 99 3.88 10.75 -15.21
N ILE A 100 3.54 12.04 -15.27
CA ILE A 100 3.11 12.83 -14.11
C ILE A 100 1.84 12.27 -13.47
N ILE A 101 0.87 11.81 -14.28
CA ILE A 101 -0.34 11.14 -13.76
C ILE A 101 0.04 9.86 -12.99
N ALA A 102 0.94 9.05 -13.54
CA ALA A 102 1.43 7.84 -12.89
C ALA A 102 2.14 8.15 -11.56
N THR A 103 3.08 9.10 -11.54
CA THR A 103 3.83 9.44 -10.32
C THR A 103 2.94 10.08 -9.26
N ASN A 104 2.01 10.95 -9.64
CA ASN A 104 1.02 11.52 -8.71
C ASN A 104 0.13 10.43 -8.11
N THR A 105 -0.31 9.48 -8.93
CA THR A 105 -1.12 8.35 -8.47
C THR A 105 -0.32 7.44 -7.52
N LEU A 106 0.97 7.24 -7.81
CA LEU A 106 1.86 6.44 -6.97
C LEU A 106 1.98 7.05 -5.59
N ILE A 107 2.26 8.36 -5.52
CA ILE A 107 2.36 9.12 -4.26
C ILE A 107 1.02 9.08 -3.52
N ALA A 108 -0.10 9.34 -4.20
CA ALA A 108 -1.42 9.36 -3.59
C ALA A 108 -1.84 8.02 -2.97
N LEU A 109 -1.34 6.91 -3.52
CA LEU A 109 -1.58 5.56 -3.01
C LEU A 109 -0.53 5.07 -1.99
N GLY A 110 0.41 5.94 -1.58
CA GLY A 110 1.44 5.66 -0.60
C GLY A 110 2.64 4.86 -1.15
N GLY A 111 2.81 4.84 -2.47
CA GLY A 111 4.05 4.41 -3.12
C GLY A 111 5.09 5.53 -3.17
N GLU A 112 6.30 5.18 -3.57
CA GLU A 112 7.44 6.10 -3.59
C GLU A 112 7.97 6.21 -5.03
N PRO A 113 8.05 7.40 -5.64
CA PRO A 113 8.81 7.56 -6.88
C PRO A 113 10.27 7.20 -6.59
N ALA A 114 10.85 6.27 -7.36
CA ALA A 114 12.26 5.93 -7.21
C ALA A 114 13.16 7.15 -7.52
N GLU A 115 14.13 7.40 -6.64
CA GLU A 115 15.20 8.38 -6.85
C GLU A 115 16.38 7.66 -7.49
N LEU A 116 16.83 8.15 -8.65
CA LEU A 116 17.94 7.53 -9.38
C LEU A 116 19.27 7.89 -8.73
N SER A 117 20.21 6.94 -8.74
CA SER A 117 21.57 7.21 -8.30
C SER A 117 22.31 8.15 -9.27
N ASP A 118 23.29 8.90 -8.75
CA ASP A 118 24.14 9.78 -9.56
C ASP A 118 24.84 9.03 -10.72
N GLU A 119 25.14 7.74 -10.53
CA GLU A 119 25.71 6.91 -11.58
C GLU A 119 24.72 6.69 -12.73
N THR A 120 23.47 6.34 -12.42
CA THR A 120 22.42 6.15 -13.43
C THR A 120 22.07 7.46 -14.12
N ILE A 121 21.98 8.57 -13.37
CA ILE A 121 21.74 9.90 -13.96
C ILE A 121 22.84 10.27 -14.96
N ARG A 122 24.13 10.03 -14.63
CA ARG A 122 25.25 10.27 -15.55
C ARG A 122 25.12 9.47 -16.85
N LYS A 123 24.81 8.17 -16.76
CA LYS A 123 24.61 7.32 -17.95
C LYS A 123 23.38 7.74 -18.77
N LEU A 124 22.30 8.17 -18.10
CA LEU A 124 21.11 8.67 -18.77
C LEU A 124 21.37 9.99 -19.51
N ASN A 125 22.21 10.87 -18.98
CA ASN A 125 22.61 12.12 -19.65
C ASN A 125 23.34 11.88 -20.99
N GLU A 126 23.94 10.71 -21.19
CA GLU A 126 24.61 10.37 -22.46
C GLU A 126 23.61 9.96 -23.56
N ILE A 127 22.41 9.49 -23.20
CA ILE A 127 21.42 8.94 -24.16
C ILE A 127 20.14 9.78 -24.25
N LEU A 128 19.82 10.57 -23.23
CA LEU A 128 18.63 11.42 -23.19
C LEU A 128 18.97 12.85 -23.64
N PRO A 129 18.05 13.52 -24.35
CA PRO A 129 18.19 14.94 -24.68
C PRO A 129 18.41 15.80 -23.43
N ALA A 130 19.28 16.82 -23.53
CA ALA A 130 19.68 17.69 -22.41
C ALA A 130 18.52 18.40 -21.67
N ARG A 131 17.31 18.41 -22.25
CA ARG A 131 16.09 18.99 -21.67
C ARG A 131 15.35 18.07 -20.71
N TRP A 132 15.83 16.85 -20.46
CA TRP A 132 15.21 15.95 -19.49
C TRP A 132 15.55 16.38 -18.04
N ASN A 133 14.67 16.07 -17.10
CA ASN A 133 14.70 16.66 -15.75
C ASN A 133 15.48 15.84 -14.70
N ALA A 134 16.29 14.86 -15.10
CA ALA A 134 17.07 14.01 -14.20
C ALA A 134 16.27 13.36 -13.04
N GLY A 135 14.99 13.06 -13.26
CA GLY A 135 14.05 12.66 -12.21
C GLY A 135 13.11 11.53 -12.62
N ASN A 136 12.02 11.40 -11.85
CA ASN A 136 10.97 10.43 -12.06
C ASN A 136 9.63 11.17 -12.22
N PRO A 137 8.96 11.08 -13.38
CA PRO A 137 9.21 10.15 -14.49
C PRO A 137 10.45 10.49 -15.33
N VAL A 138 11.01 9.48 -15.98
CA VAL A 138 12.02 9.62 -17.03
C VAL A 138 11.30 9.79 -18.37
N ASP A 139 11.28 11.02 -18.90
CA ASP A 139 10.76 11.31 -20.24
C ASP A 139 11.80 10.99 -21.31
N VAL A 140 11.50 10.01 -22.16
CA VAL A 140 12.34 9.65 -23.32
C VAL A 140 12.00 10.48 -24.56
N PHE A 141 10.96 11.30 -24.49
CA PHE A 141 10.39 12.16 -25.54
C PHE A 141 9.71 11.39 -26.68
N ARG A 142 8.83 12.08 -27.40
CA ARG A 142 7.97 11.48 -28.44
C ARG A 142 8.76 10.93 -29.63
N GLU A 143 9.87 11.57 -29.96
CA GLU A 143 10.79 11.16 -31.01
C GLU A 143 11.67 9.95 -30.63
N ALA A 144 11.50 9.39 -29.42
CA ALA A 144 12.21 8.17 -29.03
C ALA A 144 11.88 7.00 -29.96
N GLU A 145 12.94 6.38 -30.46
CA GLU A 145 12.88 5.04 -31.04
C GLU A 145 12.92 3.98 -29.93
N VAL A 146 12.61 2.73 -30.31
CA VAL A 146 12.60 1.58 -29.39
C VAL A 146 13.95 1.38 -28.68
N GLU A 147 15.05 1.73 -29.35
CA GLU A 147 16.39 1.63 -28.77
C GLU A 147 16.56 2.54 -27.56
N ARG A 148 16.10 3.80 -27.62
CA ARG A 148 16.18 4.74 -26.48
C ARG A 148 15.39 4.20 -25.29
N PHE A 149 14.15 3.75 -25.51
CA PHE A 149 13.36 3.10 -24.46
C PHE A 149 14.10 1.94 -23.81
N SER A 150 14.72 1.09 -24.65
CA SER A 150 15.40 -0.12 -24.20
C SER A 150 16.64 0.18 -23.38
N GLN A 151 17.46 1.13 -23.83
CA GLN A 151 18.67 1.56 -23.12
C GLN A 151 18.32 2.23 -21.79
N THR A 152 17.34 3.15 -21.79
CA THR A 152 16.84 3.80 -20.57
C THR A 152 16.32 2.76 -19.57
N ALA A 153 15.45 1.84 -20.01
CA ALA A 153 14.90 0.80 -19.13
C ALA A 153 15.96 -0.12 -18.53
N LYS A 154 16.98 -0.52 -19.31
CA LYS A 154 18.10 -1.34 -18.81
C LYS A 154 18.93 -0.61 -17.75
N LEU A 155 19.24 0.67 -17.97
CA LEU A 155 19.98 1.48 -16.99
C LEU A 155 19.18 1.59 -15.68
N CYS A 156 17.90 1.95 -15.79
CA CYS A 156 17.01 2.11 -14.66
C CYS A 156 16.78 0.82 -13.87
N LEU A 157 16.64 -0.33 -14.53
CA LEU A 157 16.48 -1.61 -13.84
C LEU A 157 17.72 -2.04 -13.07
N ASN A 158 18.91 -1.63 -13.51
CA ASN A 158 20.16 -1.92 -12.80
C ASN A 158 20.42 -0.98 -11.63
N ASP A 159 19.67 0.12 -11.50
CA ASP A 159 19.84 1.08 -10.40
C ASP A 159 19.39 0.47 -9.05
N PRO A 160 20.23 0.43 -8.00
CA PRO A 160 19.87 -0.18 -6.72
C PRO A 160 18.73 0.51 -5.97
N LEU A 161 18.39 1.76 -6.33
CA LEU A 161 17.33 2.54 -5.73
C LEU A 161 15.95 2.34 -6.38
N VAL A 162 15.88 1.54 -7.43
CA VAL A 162 14.65 1.19 -8.15
C VAL A 162 14.17 -0.21 -7.75
N ASP A 163 12.94 -0.37 -7.26
CA ASP A 163 12.37 -1.68 -6.90
C ASP A 163 11.56 -2.31 -8.04
N GLY A 164 11.10 -1.50 -8.99
CA GLY A 164 10.37 -1.93 -10.18
C GLY A 164 10.25 -0.82 -11.23
N LEU A 165 9.85 -1.20 -12.44
CA LEU A 165 9.77 -0.31 -13.58
C LEU A 165 8.37 -0.31 -14.20
N LEU A 166 7.81 0.88 -14.42
CA LEU A 166 6.62 1.11 -15.23
C LEU A 166 7.02 1.76 -16.55
N ILE A 167 6.77 1.08 -17.67
CA ILE A 167 6.99 1.62 -19.01
C ILE A 167 5.64 2.07 -19.57
N ILE A 168 5.50 3.38 -19.76
CA ILE A 168 4.32 4.00 -20.36
C ILE A 168 4.64 4.32 -21.81
N TYR A 169 3.81 3.82 -22.71
CA TYR A 169 3.91 4.08 -24.13
C TYR A 169 2.60 4.67 -24.65
N THR A 170 2.73 5.79 -25.38
CA THR A 170 1.63 6.41 -26.13
C THR A 170 2.01 6.46 -27.62
N PRO A 171 1.14 6.05 -28.56
CA PRO A 171 1.44 5.95 -30.00
C PRO A 171 1.40 7.32 -30.69
N LEU A 172 2.26 8.25 -30.27
CA LEU A 172 2.39 9.60 -30.83
C LEU A 172 3.78 9.84 -31.45
N GLY A 173 4.57 8.79 -31.65
CA GLY A 173 6.02 8.87 -31.86
C GLY A 173 6.58 7.86 -32.85
N ALA A 174 7.92 7.79 -32.92
CA ALA A 174 8.65 6.97 -33.88
C ALA A 174 8.69 5.48 -33.53
N ALA A 175 8.75 5.15 -32.24
CA ALA A 175 8.74 3.76 -31.77
C ALA A 175 7.41 3.07 -32.13
N LYS A 176 7.49 1.89 -32.76
CA LYS A 176 6.31 1.07 -33.05
C LYS A 176 5.87 0.27 -31.82
N PRO A 177 4.56 0.09 -31.59
CA PRO A 177 4.05 -0.60 -30.40
C PRO A 177 4.53 -2.06 -30.29
N ASP A 178 4.55 -2.80 -31.39
CA ASP A 178 4.92 -4.21 -31.43
C ASP A 178 6.44 -4.41 -31.23
N GLU A 179 7.26 -3.55 -31.86
CA GLU A 179 8.71 -3.53 -31.67
C GLU A 179 9.08 -3.19 -30.22
N LEU A 180 8.41 -2.19 -29.63
CA LEU A 180 8.60 -1.87 -28.21
C LEU A 180 8.15 -3.02 -27.30
N ALA A 181 7.06 -3.71 -27.61
CA ALA A 181 6.60 -4.86 -26.83
C ALA A 181 7.64 -5.99 -26.82
N ARG A 182 8.27 -6.29 -27.98
CA ARG A 182 9.38 -7.27 -28.05
C ARG A 182 10.56 -6.84 -27.18
N ALA A 183 10.95 -5.57 -27.26
CA ALA A 183 12.03 -5.04 -26.44
C ALA A 183 11.72 -5.15 -24.94
N VAL A 184 10.49 -4.82 -24.51
CA VAL A 184 10.05 -4.97 -23.11
C VAL A 184 10.10 -6.44 -22.67
N ILE A 185 9.76 -7.39 -23.53
CA ILE A 185 9.89 -8.83 -23.25
C ILE A 185 11.33 -9.23 -22.98
N ASP A 186 12.28 -8.76 -23.80
CA ASP A 186 13.69 -9.07 -23.64
C ASP A 186 14.27 -8.42 -22.36
N ILE A 187 13.87 -7.18 -22.08
CA ILE A 187 14.26 -6.44 -20.88
C ILE A 187 13.74 -7.14 -19.63
N GLU A 188 12.46 -7.53 -19.62
CA GLU A 188 11.90 -8.33 -18.55
C GLU A 188 12.74 -9.60 -18.41
N ALA A 189 12.92 -10.43 -19.45
CA ALA A 189 13.64 -11.69 -19.33
C ALA A 189 15.05 -11.58 -18.67
N SER A 190 15.74 -10.45 -18.88
CA SER A 190 17.08 -10.17 -18.31
C SER A 190 17.11 -9.59 -16.89
N SER A 191 15.96 -9.16 -16.34
CA SER A 191 15.88 -8.48 -15.05
C SER A 191 15.44 -9.40 -13.91
N ARG A 192 15.72 -9.02 -12.66
CA ARG A 192 15.14 -9.63 -11.46
C ARG A 192 13.99 -8.82 -10.87
N LYS A 193 13.87 -7.56 -11.27
CA LYS A 193 12.83 -6.64 -10.81
C LYS A 193 11.60 -6.77 -11.72
N PRO A 194 10.39 -6.52 -11.19
CA PRO A 194 9.19 -6.50 -12.01
C PRO A 194 9.24 -5.36 -13.03
N VAL A 195 8.80 -5.67 -14.24
CA VAL A 195 8.50 -4.70 -15.29
C VAL A 195 7.01 -4.79 -15.56
N ILE A 196 6.33 -3.65 -15.48
CA ILE A 196 4.93 -3.50 -15.87
C ILE A 196 4.82 -2.44 -16.95
N ALA A 197 3.77 -2.50 -17.74
CA ALA A 197 3.58 -1.59 -18.86
C ALA A 197 2.20 -0.93 -18.85
N THR A 198 2.14 0.29 -19.37
CA THR A 198 0.91 0.95 -19.79
C THR A 198 1.02 1.26 -21.26
N TYR A 199 0.12 0.71 -22.07
CA TYR A 199 0.03 1.05 -23.48
C TYR A 199 -1.21 1.93 -23.61
N LEU A 200 -1.06 3.25 -23.51
CA LEU A 200 -2.18 4.19 -23.49
C LEU A 200 -2.61 4.54 -24.92
N GLY A 201 -3.79 4.07 -25.32
CA GLY A 201 -4.33 4.30 -26.66
C GLY A 201 -5.31 3.22 -27.10
N GLY A 202 -5.69 3.28 -28.38
CA GLY A 202 -6.74 2.45 -28.97
C GLY A 202 -6.23 1.21 -29.70
N LYS A 203 -6.86 0.92 -30.85
CA LYS A 203 -6.73 -0.35 -31.58
C LYS A 203 -5.29 -0.72 -31.97
N ASP A 204 -4.46 0.26 -32.29
CA ASP A 204 -3.08 0.05 -32.75
C ASP A 204 -2.16 -0.54 -31.66
N LEU A 205 -2.62 -0.57 -30.40
CA LEU A 205 -1.86 -1.10 -29.27
C LEU A 205 -2.25 -2.53 -28.89
N ILE A 206 -3.34 -3.07 -29.44
CA ILE A 206 -3.89 -4.39 -29.05
C ILE A 206 -2.85 -5.49 -29.23
N GLU A 207 -2.17 -5.52 -30.38
CA GLU A 207 -1.17 -6.54 -30.67
C GLU A 207 0.01 -6.47 -29.69
N GLY A 208 0.54 -5.27 -29.42
CA GLY A 208 1.61 -5.08 -28.44
C GLY A 208 1.21 -5.51 -27.03
N ARG A 209 -0.01 -5.19 -26.60
CA ARG A 209 -0.55 -5.63 -25.30
C ARG A 209 -0.69 -7.16 -25.25
N ASP A 210 -1.22 -7.79 -26.29
CA ASP A 210 -1.37 -9.25 -26.38
C ASP A 210 -0.01 -9.96 -26.31
N MET A 211 1.03 -9.40 -26.93
CA MET A 211 2.39 -9.93 -26.86
C MET A 211 2.93 -9.94 -25.43
N LEU A 212 2.75 -8.84 -24.70
CA LEU A 212 3.16 -8.72 -23.29
C LEU A 212 2.35 -9.69 -22.40
N CYS A 213 1.03 -9.73 -22.56
CA CYS A 213 0.16 -10.65 -21.84
C CYS A 213 0.56 -12.13 -22.02
N ARG A 214 0.85 -12.57 -23.26
CA ARG A 214 1.29 -13.95 -23.55
C ARG A 214 2.62 -14.32 -22.88
N LYS A 215 3.43 -13.33 -22.53
CA LYS A 215 4.70 -13.50 -21.78
C LYS A 215 4.53 -13.29 -20.28
N ASN A 216 3.30 -13.14 -19.78
CA ASN A 216 2.98 -12.84 -18.39
C ASN A 216 3.60 -11.52 -17.90
N ILE A 217 3.74 -10.54 -18.79
CA ILE A 217 4.15 -9.18 -18.41
C ILE A 217 2.87 -8.37 -18.18
N PRO A 218 2.65 -7.80 -16.98
CA PRO A 218 1.42 -7.07 -16.70
C PRO A 218 1.38 -5.80 -17.53
N VAL A 219 0.32 -5.66 -18.33
CA VAL A 219 0.08 -4.50 -19.18
C VAL A 219 -1.33 -3.97 -18.96
N TYR A 220 -1.44 -2.65 -18.89
CA TYR A 220 -2.68 -1.95 -18.56
C TYR A 220 -2.99 -0.85 -19.58
N GLU A 221 -4.25 -0.42 -19.61
CA GLU A 221 -4.70 0.63 -20.51
C GLU A 221 -4.39 2.02 -19.95
N THR A 222 -4.42 2.14 -18.62
CA THR A 222 -4.19 3.41 -17.92
C THR A 222 -2.96 3.33 -17.00
N PRO A 223 -2.26 4.46 -16.77
CA PRO A 223 -1.17 4.50 -15.80
C PRO A 223 -1.63 4.25 -14.37
N GLU A 224 -2.85 4.67 -14.02
CA GLU A 224 -3.40 4.53 -12.67
C GLU A 224 -3.65 3.07 -12.29
N GLU A 225 -4.17 2.27 -13.23
CA GLU A 225 -4.33 0.82 -13.05
C GLU A 225 -2.97 0.13 -12.86
N ALA A 226 -1.97 0.52 -13.65
CA ALA A 226 -0.64 -0.05 -13.58
C ALA A 226 0.02 0.23 -12.23
N VAL A 227 -0.02 1.48 -11.79
CA VAL A 227 0.52 1.92 -10.50
C VAL A 227 -0.19 1.22 -9.34
N ARG A 228 -1.52 1.17 -9.36
CA ARG A 228 -2.30 0.49 -8.31
C ARG A 228 -1.98 -0.99 -8.25
N THR A 229 -1.81 -1.63 -9.41
CA THR A 229 -1.46 -3.05 -9.46
C THR A 229 -0.03 -3.31 -8.98
N TYR A 230 0.92 -2.44 -9.30
CA TYR A 230 2.26 -2.49 -8.73
C TYR A 230 2.23 -2.50 -7.20
N LEU A 231 1.43 -1.59 -6.61
CA LEU A 231 1.28 -1.51 -5.16
C LEU A 231 0.56 -2.73 -4.59
N TYR A 232 -0.37 -3.36 -5.31
CA TYR A 232 -0.93 -4.65 -4.91
C TYR A 232 0.11 -5.77 -4.92
N MET A 233 1.01 -5.82 -5.90
CA MET A 233 2.11 -6.79 -5.94
C MET A 233 3.06 -6.59 -4.76
N TYR A 234 3.42 -5.34 -4.46
CA TYR A 234 4.25 -5.00 -3.30
C TYR A 234 3.57 -5.38 -1.98
N ASN A 235 2.30 -4.98 -1.81
CA ASN A 235 1.53 -5.31 -0.61
C ASN A 235 1.36 -6.82 -0.45
N TYR A 236 1.20 -7.58 -1.52
CA TYR A 236 1.17 -9.04 -1.47
C TYR A 236 2.46 -9.61 -0.89
N LYS A 237 3.62 -9.20 -1.44
CA LYS A 237 4.92 -9.64 -0.93
C LYS A 237 5.09 -9.31 0.56
N ARG A 238 4.77 -8.07 0.94
CA ARG A 238 4.82 -7.63 2.34
C ARG A 238 3.88 -8.41 3.24
N ASN A 239 2.67 -8.74 2.77
CA ASN A 239 1.71 -9.54 3.53
C ASN A 239 2.18 -10.99 3.69
N LEU A 240 2.89 -11.56 2.71
CA LEU A 240 3.55 -12.86 2.85
C LEU A 240 4.67 -12.81 3.88
N GLU A 241 5.53 -11.79 3.84
CA GLU A 241 6.58 -11.59 4.84
C GLU A 241 5.99 -11.53 6.25
N LEU A 242 4.94 -10.73 6.45
CA LEU A 242 4.20 -10.65 7.72
C LEU A 242 3.51 -11.98 8.12
N LEU A 243 3.18 -12.85 7.17
CA LEU A 243 2.59 -14.16 7.44
C LEU A 243 3.66 -15.18 7.86
N TYR A 244 4.88 -15.07 7.31
CA TYR A 244 6.03 -15.91 7.62
C TYR A 244 6.81 -15.45 8.85
N GLU A 245 6.71 -14.17 9.21
CA GLU A 245 7.18 -13.66 10.50
C GLU A 245 6.55 -14.50 11.60
N THR A 246 7.37 -15.35 12.22
CA THR A 246 7.02 -15.97 13.49
C THR A 246 6.86 -14.79 14.45
N PRO A 247 5.66 -14.57 15.03
CA PRO A 247 5.50 -13.52 16.01
C PRO A 247 6.58 -13.79 17.06
N GLY A 248 7.51 -12.84 17.26
CA GLY A 248 8.50 -12.99 18.31
C GLY A 248 7.76 -13.41 19.58
N GLU A 249 8.17 -14.52 20.19
CA GLU A 249 7.65 -14.87 21.50
C GLU A 249 7.98 -13.69 22.40
N LEU A 250 6.96 -12.88 22.73
CA LEU A 250 7.06 -12.05 23.91
C LEU A 250 7.42 -13.03 25.02
N SER A 251 8.58 -12.85 25.64
CA SER A 251 8.94 -13.66 26.81
C SER A 251 7.73 -13.67 27.73
N VAL A 252 7.44 -14.80 28.37
CA VAL A 252 6.25 -14.96 29.22
C VAL A 252 6.16 -13.83 30.25
N ASP A 253 7.32 -13.29 30.67
CA ASP A 253 7.46 -12.15 31.58
C ASP A 253 7.17 -10.76 30.98
N LYS A 254 7.22 -10.61 29.65
CA LYS A 254 6.88 -9.36 28.93
C LYS A 254 5.48 -9.39 28.31
N ALA A 255 4.83 -10.54 28.30
CA ALA A 255 3.46 -10.64 27.80
C ALA A 255 2.51 -9.95 28.79
N PRO A 256 1.68 -8.99 28.33
CA PRO A 256 0.68 -8.37 29.17
C PRO A 256 -0.22 -9.41 29.85
N PRO A 257 -0.69 -9.20 31.09
CA PRO A 257 -1.69 -10.07 31.70
C PRO A 257 -3.03 -9.98 30.93
N LYS A 258 -3.18 -10.83 29.90
CA LYS A 258 -4.32 -10.83 28.96
C LYS A 258 -5.65 -11.19 29.65
N ASN A 259 -5.61 -11.87 30.79
CA ASN A 259 -6.82 -12.30 31.50
C ASN A 259 -7.64 -11.11 32.00
N ASN A 260 -6.98 -10.07 32.51
CA ASN A 260 -7.64 -8.85 32.98
C ASN A 260 -8.28 -8.09 31.82
N LEU A 261 -7.60 -8.02 30.66
CA LEU A 261 -8.13 -7.39 29.46
C LEU A 261 -9.34 -8.15 28.88
N LYS A 262 -9.28 -9.48 28.83
CA LYS A 262 -10.41 -10.30 28.38
C LYS A 262 -11.64 -10.13 29.27
N ALA A 263 -11.44 -10.09 30.60
CA ALA A 263 -12.52 -9.85 31.54
C ALA A 263 -13.11 -8.45 31.38
N PHE A 264 -12.25 -7.44 31.23
CA PHE A 264 -12.63 -6.06 30.96
C PHE A 264 -13.47 -5.92 29.68
N VAL A 265 -13.01 -6.48 28.55
CA VAL A 265 -13.75 -6.44 27.27
C VAL A 265 -15.08 -7.18 27.38
N ARG A 266 -15.12 -8.36 28.01
CA ARG A 266 -16.38 -9.10 28.21
C ARG A 266 -17.38 -8.33 29.06
N ARG A 267 -16.91 -7.64 30.10
CA ARG A 267 -17.75 -6.79 30.94
C ARG A 267 -18.32 -5.62 30.15
N ALA A 268 -17.48 -4.89 29.42
CA ALA A 268 -17.91 -3.79 28.56
C ALA A 268 -18.98 -4.25 27.55
N ILE A 269 -18.77 -5.40 26.89
CA ILE A 269 -19.77 -5.98 25.98
C ILE A 269 -21.08 -6.32 26.71
N LYS A 270 -21.01 -6.93 27.90
CA LYS A 270 -22.20 -7.29 28.69
C LYS A 270 -22.99 -6.06 29.15
N GLU A 271 -22.30 -4.98 29.43
CA GLU A 271 -22.87 -3.69 29.84
C GLU A 271 -23.38 -2.87 28.64
N GLY A 272 -23.28 -3.38 27.41
CA GLY A 272 -23.66 -2.64 26.20
C GLY A 272 -22.75 -1.44 25.92
N CYS A 273 -21.58 -1.38 26.56
CA CYS A 273 -20.60 -0.33 26.38
C CYS A 273 -19.88 -0.54 25.05
N LEU A 274 -20.27 0.23 24.04
CA LEU A 274 -19.70 0.18 22.69
C LEU A 274 -18.43 1.04 22.56
N MET A 275 -18.16 1.92 23.52
CA MET A 275 -17.05 2.88 23.49
C MET A 275 -16.33 2.91 24.84
N LEU A 276 -15.02 2.73 24.82
CA LEU A 276 -14.18 2.86 26.00
C LEU A 276 -13.91 4.34 26.30
N SER A 277 -13.88 4.70 27.58
CA SER A 277 -13.41 6.03 27.98
C SER A 277 -11.92 6.21 27.63
N GLU A 278 -11.45 7.45 27.62
CA GLU A 278 -10.04 7.76 27.37
C GLU A 278 -9.11 7.04 28.37
N GLU A 279 -9.48 7.05 29.66
CA GLU A 279 -8.77 6.33 30.72
C GLU A 279 -8.72 4.82 30.44
N GLN A 280 -9.86 4.23 30.08
CA GLN A 280 -9.97 2.81 29.77
C GLN A 280 -9.13 2.42 28.54
N SER A 281 -9.18 3.24 27.49
CA SER A 281 -8.42 3.06 26.26
C SER A 281 -6.92 3.13 26.51
N ARG A 282 -6.45 4.13 27.26
CA ARG A 282 -5.03 4.26 27.64
C ARG A 282 -4.57 3.09 28.51
N ARG A 283 -5.37 2.70 29.50
CA ARG A 283 -5.06 1.53 30.33
C ARG A 283 -4.95 0.27 29.48
N PHE A 284 -5.83 0.11 28.49
CA PHE A 284 -5.77 -0.99 27.54
C PHE A 284 -4.46 -0.98 26.74
N LEU A 285 -4.09 0.17 26.15
CA LEU A 285 -2.85 0.34 25.38
C LEU A 285 -1.57 0.13 26.23
N ASN A 286 -1.52 0.76 27.40
CA ASN A 286 -0.40 0.62 28.35
C ASN A 286 -0.23 -0.83 28.81
N THR A 287 -1.34 -1.57 28.97
CA THR A 287 -1.25 -3.00 29.29
C THR A 287 -0.51 -3.73 28.17
N TYR A 288 -0.74 -3.39 26.89
CA TYR A 288 -0.01 -3.93 25.74
C TYR A 288 1.40 -3.35 25.54
N GLY A 289 1.88 -2.46 26.43
CA GLY A 289 3.16 -1.76 26.26
C GLY A 289 3.17 -0.78 25.09
N ILE A 290 2.01 -0.42 24.55
CA ILE A 290 1.89 0.60 23.51
C ILE A 290 1.99 1.96 24.20
N PRO A 291 3.01 2.78 23.89
CA PRO A 291 3.18 4.08 24.54
C PRO A 291 1.95 4.96 24.31
N ALA A 292 1.36 5.43 25.41
CA ALA A 292 0.31 6.43 25.40
C ALA A 292 0.77 7.62 26.25
N LEU A 293 0.30 8.83 25.92
CA LEU A 293 0.61 10.02 26.70
C LEU A 293 0.14 9.83 28.16
N THR A 294 0.93 10.32 29.11
CA THR A 294 0.54 10.34 30.52
C THR A 294 -0.69 11.25 30.68
N THR A 295 -1.75 10.76 31.32
CA THR A 295 -2.99 11.51 31.49
C THR A 295 -3.57 11.19 32.86
N ARG A 296 -4.15 12.22 33.49
CA ARG A 296 -4.79 12.13 34.80
C ARG A 296 -6.19 12.71 34.68
N VAL A 297 -7.15 12.08 35.35
CA VAL A 297 -8.49 12.65 35.52
C VAL A 297 -8.45 13.49 36.79
N ALA A 298 -8.80 14.76 36.67
CA ALA A 298 -8.96 15.67 37.80
C ALA A 298 -10.44 16.05 37.94
N ARG A 299 -10.95 16.01 39.17
CA ARG A 299 -12.35 16.37 39.48
C ARG A 299 -12.51 17.80 39.99
N ASN A 300 -11.42 18.46 40.31
CA ASN A 300 -11.38 19.83 40.83
C ASN A 300 -10.07 20.52 40.40
N LEU A 301 -9.99 21.82 40.69
CA LEU A 301 -8.86 22.67 40.33
C LEU A 301 -7.55 22.17 40.94
N ASP A 302 -7.55 21.82 42.22
CA ASP A 302 -6.35 21.43 42.95
C ASP A 302 -5.75 20.13 42.37
N GLU A 303 -6.59 19.12 42.12
CA GLU A 303 -6.18 17.88 41.44
C GLU A 303 -5.59 18.15 40.05
N ALA A 304 -6.17 19.09 39.29
CA ALA A 304 -5.68 19.43 37.96
C ALA A 304 -4.30 20.09 38.01
N VAL A 305 -4.07 20.99 38.96
CA VAL A 305 -2.78 21.66 39.17
C VAL A 305 -1.71 20.68 39.62
N THR A 306 -2.03 19.81 40.60
CA THR A 306 -1.10 18.76 41.05
C THR A 306 -0.73 17.83 39.90
N ALA A 307 -1.72 17.35 39.14
CA ALA A 307 -1.47 16.49 37.99
C ALA A 307 -0.61 17.16 36.91
N ALA A 308 -0.84 18.44 36.62
CA ALA A 308 -0.06 19.19 35.65
C ALA A 308 1.42 19.31 36.07
N ASN A 309 1.67 19.58 37.35
CA ASN A 309 3.02 19.68 37.89
C ASN A 309 3.76 18.33 37.88
N GLU A 310 3.05 17.22 38.12
CA GLU A 310 3.63 15.88 38.04
C GLU A 310 3.94 15.45 36.60
N ILE A 311 3.08 15.79 35.64
CA ILE A 311 3.26 15.43 34.22
C ILE A 311 4.38 16.27 33.58
N GLY A 312 4.50 17.54 33.97
CA GLY A 312 5.40 18.50 33.36
C GLY A 312 4.76 19.22 32.16
N TYR A 313 5.14 20.48 31.97
CA TYR A 313 4.56 21.36 30.96
C TYR A 313 5.24 21.22 29.59
N PRO A 314 4.51 21.46 28.48
CA PRO A 314 3.11 21.91 28.41
C PRO A 314 2.09 20.78 28.63
N VAL A 315 0.95 21.12 29.25
CA VAL A 315 -0.19 20.21 29.44
C VAL A 315 -1.43 20.72 28.71
N VAL A 316 -2.31 19.81 28.33
CA VAL A 316 -3.62 20.11 27.74
C VAL A 316 -4.71 19.62 28.70
N LEU A 317 -5.63 20.50 29.07
CA LEU A 317 -6.81 20.15 29.86
C LEU A 317 -8.00 19.93 28.93
N LYS A 318 -8.71 18.81 29.09
CA LYS A 318 -9.93 18.48 28.34
C LYS A 318 -11.02 18.01 29.28
N ILE A 319 -12.27 18.21 28.88
CA ILE A 319 -13.42 17.68 29.61
C ILE A 319 -13.42 16.16 29.46
N ALA A 320 -13.60 15.44 30.57
CA ALA A 320 -13.75 13.99 30.59
C ALA A 320 -15.14 13.63 31.13
N SER A 321 -16.11 13.46 30.23
CA SER A 321 -17.49 13.07 30.57
C SER A 321 -17.97 11.93 29.68
N PRO A 322 -18.72 10.95 30.20
CA PRO A 322 -19.41 9.95 29.38
C PRO A 322 -20.37 10.56 28.35
N ASP A 323 -20.90 11.75 28.64
CA ASP A 323 -21.88 12.45 27.80
C ASP A 323 -21.23 13.37 26.77
N ILE A 324 -19.93 13.67 26.92
CA ILE A 324 -19.20 14.58 26.05
C ILE A 324 -18.08 13.80 25.39
N ILE A 325 -18.25 13.62 24.08
CA ILE A 325 -17.44 12.70 23.28
C ILE A 325 -16.35 13.48 22.51
N TYR A 326 -16.22 14.79 22.79
CA TYR A 326 -15.33 15.77 22.17
C TYR A 326 -14.60 16.63 23.22
#